data_AF-A0A4P6UAE3-F1
#
_entry.id   AF-A0A4P6UAE3-F1
#
_cell.length_a   1.000
_cell.length_b   1.000
_cell.length_c   1.000
_cell.angle_alpha   90.00
_cell.angle_beta   90.00
_cell.angle_gamma   90.00
#
_symmetry.space_group_name_H-M   'P 1'
#
loop_
_entity.id
_entity.type
_entity.pdbx_description
1 polymer ?
#
loop_
_entity_poly.entity_id
_entity_poly.type
_entity_poly.pdbx_seq_one_letter_code
_entity_poly.pdbx_strand_id
1 'polypeptide(L)'
;MNPASGMLRPGRSRAVGLDRSTEGWRPERTGILRIHATSRNCRKSLLMTRSQHPFSACHCVGMPRQGRHDRFEQVYMSQLKMLLTACGVPIEYEQDRAAIDTGLHLFVEGANADYSASQTRVWFQAKGKRAQTLSAEQFRSASSVSTPVEVDHLRYWYAAPEPVYLVVFVESTEVFIAEDVRAIVDRAWPDGDFYKATEKQTTVTVHLSKAAVLDERRIKAMLDHRSMRIDGPAFQGRPLGHRFDPLRSELAIDTRELWTRIVERLLSEHRFRETAPRRPITSDITLMNGCFFDTMVWQSSAFAEFGRGSNDGFRDDPAVESVHGQVVMVLDSEPNRAGLSSVERMKLLSELTKSKAPVVLFFFGKDLSGTGGVWRQFLREEVQLKRPRELRMLGTEALTSLVLAATLVYLDLAPDLSFKTVNYRY
;
A
#
# COMPACT_ATOMS: atom_id res chain seq x y z
N MET A 1 2.50 27.31 -63.27
CA MET A 1 3.33 26.78 -64.37
C MET A 1 4.06 25.55 -63.85
N ASN A 2 3.76 24.41 -64.48
CA ASN A 2 4.31 23.06 -64.30
C ASN A 2 5.70 22.97 -65.00
N PRO A 3 6.38 21.80 -65.10
CA PRO A 3 6.72 20.74 -64.12
C PRO A 3 8.15 20.16 -64.35
N ALA A 4 8.57 19.12 -63.59
CA ALA A 4 9.31 17.92 -64.02
C ALA A 4 9.86 17.18 -62.77
N SER A 5 9.44 15.96 -62.41
CA SER A 5 9.81 14.66 -63.02
C SER A 5 11.33 14.45 -62.96
N GLY A 6 11.94 13.44 -62.33
CA GLY A 6 11.53 12.15 -61.78
C GLY A 6 12.70 11.18 -62.02
N MET A 7 13.02 10.26 -61.11
CA MET A 7 13.54 8.94 -61.48
C MET A 7 13.68 8.00 -60.28
N LEU A 8 13.01 6.86 -60.45
CA LEU A 8 13.11 5.62 -59.68
C LEU A 8 14.46 4.93 -59.88
N ARG A 9 14.95 4.22 -58.85
CA ARG A 9 15.46 2.85 -59.01
C ARG A 9 15.28 1.99 -57.74
N PRO A 10 15.21 0.64 -57.89
CA PRO A 10 14.56 -0.25 -56.93
C PRO A 10 15.52 -1.23 -56.23
N GLY A 11 15.00 -1.89 -55.18
CA GLY A 11 15.31 -3.29 -54.89
C GLY A 11 16.17 -3.58 -53.66
N ARG A 12 15.57 -4.18 -52.62
CA ARG A 12 15.74 -5.61 -52.33
C ARG A 12 14.88 -6.02 -51.14
N SER A 13 13.86 -6.80 -51.44
CA SER A 13 13.13 -7.66 -50.52
C SER A 13 14.05 -8.74 -49.95
N ARG A 14 14.03 -8.93 -48.62
CA ARG A 14 14.31 -10.22 -48.00
C ARG A 14 13.08 -10.63 -47.20
N ALA A 15 12.34 -11.57 -47.77
CA ALA A 15 11.42 -12.42 -47.05
C ALA A 15 12.25 -13.32 -46.10
N VAL A 16 11.86 -13.38 -44.84
CA VAL A 16 12.26 -14.46 -43.93
C VAL A 16 10.98 -15.23 -43.64
N GLY A 17 11.02 -16.51 -44.02
CA GLY A 17 9.89 -17.42 -44.01
C GLY A 17 9.39 -17.72 -42.62
N LEU A 18 8.07 -17.88 -42.57
CA LEU A 18 7.37 -18.68 -41.58
C LEU A 18 7.93 -20.11 -41.62
N ASP A 19 8.35 -20.61 -40.46
CA ASP A 19 8.36 -22.05 -40.22
C ASP A 19 7.57 -22.35 -38.94
N ARG A 20 6.62 -23.26 -39.09
CA ARG A 20 5.76 -23.81 -38.05
C ARG A 20 6.37 -25.16 -37.69
N SER A 21 6.95 -25.28 -36.50
CA SER A 21 7.17 -26.57 -35.87
C SER A 21 6.36 -26.67 -34.58
N THR A 22 5.30 -27.44 -34.69
CA THR A 22 4.58 -28.08 -33.60
C THR A 22 5.45 -29.19 -33.01
N GLU A 23 5.91 -29.06 -31.77
CA GLU A 23 6.34 -30.22 -30.97
C GLU A 23 5.74 -30.16 -29.57
N GLY A 24 5.09 -31.26 -29.22
CA GLY A 24 4.27 -31.42 -28.02
C GLY A 24 5.09 -31.64 -26.77
N TRP A 25 4.69 -30.96 -25.71
CA TRP A 25 5.19 -31.19 -24.36
C TRP A 25 4.33 -32.27 -23.68
N ARG A 26 4.92 -33.46 -23.45
CA ARG A 26 4.38 -34.48 -22.54
C ARG A 26 4.94 -34.28 -21.12
N PRO A 27 4.15 -34.52 -20.06
CA PRO A 27 4.61 -34.38 -18.68
C PRO A 27 5.27 -35.67 -18.19
N GLU A 28 6.51 -35.59 -17.73
CA GLU A 28 7.12 -36.65 -16.92
C GLU A 28 6.76 -36.50 -15.44
N ARG A 29 6.43 -37.64 -14.86
CA ARG A 29 5.95 -37.82 -13.49
C ARG A 29 7.12 -37.98 -12.50
N THR A 30 6.75 -37.71 -11.25
CA THR A 30 7.18 -38.36 -10.00
C THR A 30 8.56 -38.03 -9.41
N GLY A 31 8.52 -37.31 -8.29
CA GLY A 31 9.52 -37.33 -7.23
C GLY A 31 8.83 -37.16 -5.87
N ILE A 32 8.23 -38.23 -5.35
CA ILE A 32 7.66 -38.29 -4.00
C ILE A 32 8.82 -38.55 -3.02
N LEU A 33 9.12 -37.57 -2.16
CA LEU A 33 10.05 -37.74 -1.06
C LEU A 33 9.33 -38.49 0.09
N ARG A 34 9.61 -39.80 0.23
CA ARG A 34 9.24 -40.60 1.41
C ARG A 34 10.32 -40.42 2.49
N ILE A 35 9.95 -39.87 3.64
CA ILE A 35 10.79 -39.91 4.85
C ILE A 35 10.51 -41.23 5.57
N HIS A 36 11.51 -42.10 5.58
CA HIS A 36 11.59 -43.28 6.44
C HIS A 36 12.04 -42.86 7.85
N ALA A 37 11.20 -43.08 8.86
CA ALA A 37 11.64 -43.14 10.25
C ALA A 37 11.51 -44.60 10.74
N THR A 38 12.66 -45.21 10.97
CA THR A 38 12.84 -46.57 11.45
C THR A 38 12.45 -46.71 12.93
N SER A 39 11.67 -47.74 13.24
CA SER A 39 11.37 -48.20 14.59
C SER A 39 12.50 -49.05 15.16
N ARG A 40 12.79 -48.91 16.47
CA ARG A 40 13.30 -49.99 17.31
C ARG A 40 12.75 -49.89 18.75
N ASN A 41 11.95 -50.91 19.06
CA ASN A 41 11.67 -51.57 20.33
C ASN A 41 12.36 -51.06 21.61
N CYS A 42 11.54 -50.85 22.65
CA CYS A 42 11.77 -51.51 23.93
C CYS A 42 10.43 -51.74 24.67
N ARG A 43 10.13 -53.02 24.97
CA ARG A 43 9.01 -53.49 25.79
C ARG A 43 9.45 -53.66 27.25
N LYS A 44 8.45 -53.60 28.15
CA LYS A 44 8.35 -54.03 29.57
C LYS A 44 8.13 -52.82 30.49
N SER A 45 7.19 -52.79 31.43
CA SER A 45 6.28 -53.79 31.99
C SER A 45 5.12 -53.08 32.70
N LEU A 46 3.97 -53.74 32.75
CA LEU A 46 2.85 -53.44 33.64
C LEU A 46 3.30 -53.36 35.11
N LEU A 47 2.82 -52.34 35.84
CA LEU A 47 2.39 -52.50 37.23
C LEU A 47 1.34 -51.44 37.56
N MET A 48 0.17 -51.95 37.96
CA MET A 48 -0.97 -51.20 38.43
C MET A 48 -0.66 -50.52 39.77
N THR A 49 -1.06 -49.26 39.92
CA THR A 49 -1.55 -48.73 41.20
C THR A 49 -2.67 -47.73 40.95
N ARG A 50 -3.79 -47.98 41.63
CA ARG A 50 -5.01 -47.17 41.69
C ARG A 50 -4.67 -45.74 42.17
N SER A 51 -5.14 -44.72 41.45
CA SER A 51 -5.47 -43.43 42.06
C SER A 51 -6.78 -42.91 41.49
N GLN A 52 -7.65 -42.52 42.41
CA GLN A 52 -9.05 -42.16 42.23
C GLN A 52 -9.23 -40.96 41.29
N HIS A 53 -10.13 -41.10 40.32
CA HIS A 53 -10.71 -39.98 39.59
C HIS A 53 -11.68 -39.21 40.49
N PRO A 54 -11.60 -37.88 40.61
CA PRO A 54 -12.79 -37.07 40.77
C PRO A 54 -13.40 -36.86 39.37
N PHE A 55 -14.67 -37.24 39.22
CA PHE A 55 -15.48 -36.88 38.06
C PHE A 55 -15.48 -35.37 37.90
N SER A 56 -14.68 -34.87 36.96
CA SER A 56 -14.75 -33.48 36.50
C SER A 56 -16.04 -33.36 35.70
N ALA A 57 -16.98 -32.58 36.23
CA ALA A 57 -18.22 -32.26 35.56
C ALA A 57 -17.89 -31.71 34.15
N CYS A 58 -18.41 -32.38 33.12
CA CYS A 58 -18.46 -31.80 31.78
C CYS A 58 -19.15 -30.44 31.90
N HIS A 59 -18.37 -29.37 31.84
CA HIS A 59 -18.91 -28.06 31.52
C HIS A 59 -19.56 -28.21 30.15
N CYS A 60 -20.89 -28.15 30.12
CA CYS A 60 -21.62 -27.89 28.89
C CYS A 60 -20.98 -26.64 28.30
N VAL A 61 -20.21 -26.80 27.22
CA VAL A 61 -19.80 -25.68 26.38
C VAL A 61 -21.11 -25.02 25.97
N GLY A 62 -21.41 -23.87 26.58
CA GLY A 62 -22.62 -23.13 26.27
C GLY A 62 -22.62 -22.88 24.78
N MET A 63 -23.60 -23.44 24.05
CA MET A 63 -23.76 -23.13 22.64
C MET A 63 -23.80 -21.60 22.52
N PRO A 64 -22.95 -20.97 21.69
CA PRO A 64 -22.98 -19.54 21.50
C PRO A 64 -24.39 -19.14 21.08
N ARG A 65 -25.06 -18.37 21.93
CA ARG A 65 -26.41 -17.89 21.66
C ARG A 65 -26.30 -16.76 20.66
N GLN A 66 -26.75 -17.01 19.43
CA GLN A 66 -26.86 -15.97 18.41
C GLN A 66 -27.83 -14.88 18.90
N GLY A 67 -27.34 -13.67 19.05
CA GLY A 67 -28.13 -12.52 19.48
C GLY A 67 -29.10 -12.06 18.40
N ARG A 68 -30.11 -11.26 18.79
CA ARG A 68 -31.00 -10.62 17.81
C ARG A 68 -30.25 -9.71 16.83
N HIS A 69 -29.11 -9.15 17.23
CA HIS A 69 -28.25 -8.32 16.37
C HIS A 69 -27.56 -9.15 15.29
N ASP A 70 -26.92 -10.25 15.67
CA ASP A 70 -26.23 -11.17 14.78
C ASP A 70 -27.17 -11.75 13.71
N ARG A 71 -28.42 -12.06 14.07
CA ARG A 71 -29.41 -12.55 13.09
C ARG A 71 -29.79 -11.48 12.06
N PHE A 72 -29.96 -10.23 12.50
CA PHE A 72 -30.27 -9.13 11.58
C PHE A 72 -29.12 -8.87 10.62
N GLU A 73 -27.89 -8.91 11.14
CA GLU A 73 -26.67 -8.79 10.36
C GLU A 73 -26.51 -9.89 9.32
N GLN A 74 -26.71 -11.15 9.72
CA GLN A 74 -26.65 -12.27 8.80
C GLN A 74 -27.66 -12.13 7.64
N VAL A 75 -28.86 -11.60 7.91
CA VAL A 75 -29.89 -11.41 6.88
C VAL A 75 -29.46 -10.36 5.85
N TYR A 76 -29.08 -9.15 6.27
CA TYR A 76 -28.70 -8.12 5.30
C TYR A 76 -27.36 -8.43 4.63
N MET A 77 -26.42 -9.09 5.31
CA MET A 77 -25.16 -9.51 4.68
C MET A 77 -25.37 -10.56 3.60
N SER A 78 -26.31 -11.49 3.80
CA SER A 78 -26.71 -12.44 2.75
C SER A 78 -27.27 -11.72 1.52
N GLN A 79 -28.16 -10.74 1.74
CA GLN A 79 -28.73 -9.93 0.66
C GLN A 79 -27.66 -9.12 -0.09
N LEU A 80 -26.75 -8.49 0.65
CA LEU A 80 -25.63 -7.75 0.07
C LEU A 80 -24.76 -8.67 -0.79
N LYS A 81 -24.37 -9.85 -0.27
CA LYS A 81 -23.56 -10.80 -1.04
C LYS A 81 -24.24 -11.23 -2.34
N MET A 82 -25.54 -11.54 -2.31
CA MET A 82 -26.30 -11.87 -3.53
C MET A 82 -26.23 -10.74 -4.57
N LEU A 83 -26.42 -9.49 -4.13
CA LEU A 83 -26.35 -8.33 -5.00
C LEU A 83 -24.95 -8.15 -5.60
N LEU A 84 -23.89 -8.32 -4.80
CA LEU A 84 -22.50 -8.19 -5.24
C LEU A 84 -22.08 -9.30 -6.21
N THR A 85 -22.50 -10.55 -5.97
CA THR A 85 -22.15 -11.70 -6.83
C THR A 85 -22.65 -11.57 -8.27
N ALA A 86 -23.65 -10.73 -8.53
CA ALA A 86 -24.12 -10.45 -9.88
C ALA A 86 -23.11 -9.64 -10.72
N CYS A 87 -22.16 -8.96 -10.07
CA CYS A 87 -21.23 -8.02 -10.73
C CYS A 87 -19.75 -8.40 -10.56
N GLY A 88 -19.44 -9.47 -9.82
CA GLY A 88 -18.05 -9.83 -9.52
C GLY A 88 -17.89 -11.07 -8.64
N VAL A 89 -16.63 -11.36 -8.27
CA VAL A 89 -16.28 -12.41 -7.31
C VAL A 89 -16.11 -11.79 -5.92
N PRO A 90 -16.88 -12.21 -4.91
CA PRO A 90 -16.67 -11.77 -3.54
C PRO A 90 -15.28 -12.17 -3.03
N ILE A 91 -14.64 -11.25 -2.31
CA ILE A 91 -13.37 -11.44 -1.62
C ILE A 91 -13.68 -11.44 -0.12
N GLU A 92 -13.12 -12.40 0.60
CA GLU A 92 -13.25 -12.49 2.06
C GLU A 92 -11.85 -12.44 2.69
N TYR A 93 -11.75 -11.77 3.84
CA TYR A 93 -10.55 -11.86 4.66
C TYR A 93 -10.56 -13.16 5.45
N GLU A 94 -9.42 -13.84 5.51
CA GLU A 94 -9.23 -14.98 6.42
C GLU A 94 -9.27 -14.51 7.89
N GLN A 95 -8.84 -13.28 8.15
CA GLN A 95 -8.89 -12.63 9.46
C GLN A 95 -9.37 -11.18 9.31
N ASP A 96 -10.47 -10.85 9.99
CA ASP A 96 -10.95 -9.47 10.03
C ASP A 96 -10.02 -8.62 10.91
N ARG A 97 -9.22 -7.76 10.26
CA ARG A 97 -8.33 -6.80 10.93
C ARG A 97 -8.56 -5.36 10.49
N ALA A 98 -9.43 -5.15 9.51
CA ALA A 98 -9.62 -3.86 8.86
C ALA A 98 -11.01 -3.28 9.10
N ALA A 99 -11.88 -3.99 9.85
CA ALA A 99 -13.30 -3.71 9.92
C ALA A 99 -13.86 -3.53 8.50
N ILE A 100 -13.68 -4.58 7.70
CA ILE A 100 -14.20 -4.67 6.33
C ILE A 100 -14.93 -6.01 6.23
N ASP A 101 -16.23 -5.96 5.98
CA ASP A 101 -17.06 -7.16 5.97
C ASP A 101 -16.87 -8.01 4.69
N THR A 102 -16.65 -7.37 3.53
CA THR A 102 -16.44 -8.09 2.26
C THR A 102 -15.77 -7.22 1.20
N GLY A 103 -15.12 -7.84 0.22
CA GLY A 103 -14.64 -7.20 -1.00
C GLY A 103 -15.31 -7.75 -2.24
N LEU A 104 -15.12 -7.07 -3.37
CA LEU A 104 -15.59 -7.52 -4.68
C LEU A 104 -14.51 -7.28 -5.72
N HIS A 105 -14.15 -8.35 -6.44
CA HIS A 105 -13.40 -8.27 -7.68
C HIS A 105 -14.39 -8.15 -8.84
N LEU A 106 -14.51 -6.96 -9.44
CA LEU A 106 -15.54 -6.71 -10.45
C LEU A 106 -15.24 -7.43 -11.77
N PHE A 107 -16.29 -7.77 -12.51
CA PHE A 107 -16.18 -8.26 -13.89
C PHE A 107 -16.29 -7.15 -14.92
N VAL A 108 -15.66 -7.35 -16.08
CA VAL A 108 -15.95 -6.62 -17.32
C VAL A 108 -16.71 -7.56 -18.25
N GLU A 109 -17.83 -7.08 -18.78
CA GLU A 109 -18.63 -7.79 -19.78
C GLU A 109 -17.95 -7.71 -21.15
N GLY A 110 -17.63 -8.87 -21.73
CA GLY A 110 -17.04 -9.00 -23.05
C GLY A 110 -18.09 -9.00 -24.17
N ALA A 111 -17.62 -9.00 -25.43
CA ALA A 111 -18.47 -8.92 -26.61
C ALA A 111 -19.50 -10.06 -26.77
N ASN A 112 -19.29 -11.20 -26.11
CA ASN A 112 -20.14 -12.39 -26.20
C ASN A 112 -20.92 -12.67 -24.90
N ALA A 113 -21.12 -11.67 -24.03
CA ALA A 113 -21.64 -11.87 -22.67
C ALA A 113 -20.76 -12.78 -21.78
N ASP A 114 -19.51 -12.99 -22.18
CA ASP A 114 -18.48 -13.60 -21.33
C ASP A 114 -18.01 -12.57 -20.29
N TYR A 115 -17.95 -12.98 -19.03
CA TYR A 115 -17.42 -12.15 -17.95
C TYR A 115 -15.93 -12.41 -17.78
N SER A 116 -15.13 -11.35 -17.83
CA SER A 116 -13.70 -11.38 -17.52
C SER A 116 -13.43 -10.66 -16.21
N ALA A 117 -12.51 -11.16 -15.39
CA ALA A 117 -12.09 -10.45 -14.19
C ALA A 117 -11.45 -9.12 -14.58
N SER A 118 -11.96 -8.02 -14.02
CA SER A 118 -11.38 -6.68 -14.21
C SER A 118 -10.07 -6.54 -13.44
N GLN A 119 -9.44 -5.37 -13.49
CA GLN A 119 -8.36 -5.02 -12.55
C GLN A 119 -8.89 -4.25 -11.33
N THR A 120 -10.21 -4.10 -11.21
CA THR A 120 -10.84 -3.28 -10.19
C THR A 120 -11.30 -4.14 -9.03
N ARG A 121 -10.83 -3.77 -7.84
CA ARG A 121 -11.25 -4.30 -6.56
C ARG A 121 -11.81 -3.18 -5.71
N VAL A 122 -12.92 -3.44 -5.04
CA VAL A 122 -13.56 -2.53 -4.09
C VAL A 122 -13.91 -3.28 -2.82
N TRP A 123 -13.96 -2.57 -1.71
CA TRP A 123 -14.25 -3.11 -0.38
C TRP A 123 -15.52 -2.50 0.17
N PHE A 124 -16.19 -3.24 1.05
CA PHE A 124 -17.45 -2.83 1.67
C PHE A 124 -17.37 -3.04 3.18
N GLN A 125 -17.66 -1.99 3.93
CA GLN A 125 -18.08 -2.11 5.32
C GLN A 125 -19.58 -1.85 5.39
N ALA A 126 -20.33 -2.85 5.81
CA ALA A 126 -21.76 -2.78 6.01
C ALA A 126 -22.13 -2.42 7.45
N LYS A 127 -23.27 -1.75 7.59
CA LYS A 127 -23.98 -1.46 8.83
C LYS A 127 -25.48 -1.63 8.56
N GLY A 128 -26.23 -1.98 9.60
CA GLY A 128 -27.69 -2.10 9.52
C GLY A 128 -28.43 -1.07 10.37
N LYS A 129 -29.43 -0.42 9.79
CA LYS A 129 -30.41 0.44 10.47
C LYS A 129 -31.74 -0.28 10.56
N ARG A 130 -32.18 -0.55 11.79
CA ARG A 130 -33.45 -1.22 12.04
C ARG A 130 -34.64 -0.30 11.83
N ALA A 131 -35.79 -0.90 11.53
CA ALA A 131 -37.04 -0.19 11.34
C ALA A 131 -37.48 0.57 12.61
N GLN A 132 -37.08 0.12 13.80
CA GLN A 132 -37.34 0.85 15.04
C GLN A 132 -36.47 2.11 15.21
N THR A 133 -35.32 2.18 14.53
CA THR A 133 -34.38 3.31 14.62
C THR A 133 -34.57 4.31 13.49
N LEU A 134 -35.00 3.85 12.32
CA LEU A 134 -35.28 4.70 11.16
C LEU A 134 -36.55 4.20 10.47
N SER A 135 -37.65 4.92 10.65
CA SER A 135 -38.93 4.56 10.02
C SER A 135 -38.91 4.83 8.52
N ALA A 136 -39.80 4.18 7.77
CA ALA A 136 -39.89 4.38 6.31
C ALA A 136 -40.27 5.81 5.94
N GLU A 137 -41.04 6.52 6.78
CA GLU A 137 -41.40 7.92 6.59
C GLU A 137 -40.21 8.85 6.81
N GLN A 138 -39.45 8.61 7.89
CA GLN A 138 -38.21 9.36 8.18
C GLN A 138 -37.17 9.15 7.07
N PHE A 139 -37.00 7.91 6.59
CA PHE A 139 -36.10 7.64 5.47
C PHE A 139 -36.53 8.35 4.19
N ARG A 140 -37.84 8.36 3.90
CA ARG A 140 -38.38 9.04 2.71
C ARG A 140 -38.15 10.55 2.75
N SER A 141 -38.31 11.19 3.91
CA SER A 141 -38.10 12.64 4.07
C SER A 141 -36.64 13.05 4.20
N ALA A 142 -35.75 12.17 4.65
CA ALA A 142 -34.34 12.47 4.82
C ALA A 142 -33.58 12.65 3.49
N SER A 143 -32.59 13.54 3.45
CA SER A 143 -31.66 13.68 2.32
C SER A 143 -30.46 12.73 2.41
N SER A 144 -30.15 12.27 3.63
CA SER A 144 -29.02 11.38 3.93
C SER A 144 -29.36 10.38 5.03
N VAL A 145 -28.58 9.30 5.09
CA VAL A 145 -28.61 8.32 6.17
C VAL A 145 -27.36 8.49 7.01
N SER A 146 -27.51 8.73 8.31
CA SER A 146 -26.39 8.91 9.23
C SER A 146 -26.01 7.62 9.95
N THR A 147 -24.73 7.36 10.16
CA THR A 147 -24.25 6.24 10.97
C THR A 147 -22.99 6.60 11.75
N PRO A 148 -22.86 6.16 13.02
CA PRO A 148 -21.61 6.30 13.75
C PRO A 148 -20.56 5.35 13.18
N VAL A 149 -19.30 5.82 13.15
CA VAL A 149 -18.13 5.08 12.70
C VAL A 149 -16.97 5.40 13.64
N GLU A 150 -16.16 4.40 13.98
CA GLU A 150 -14.93 4.62 14.73
C GLU A 150 -13.91 5.38 13.88
N VAL A 151 -13.28 6.40 14.47
CA VAL A 151 -12.40 7.31 13.73
C VAL A 151 -11.21 6.58 13.13
N ASP A 152 -10.63 5.62 13.84
CA ASP A 152 -9.47 4.86 13.35
C ASP A 152 -9.83 3.97 12.15
N HIS A 153 -11.01 3.36 12.17
CA HIS A 153 -11.53 2.64 11.01
C HIS A 153 -11.78 3.58 9.83
N LEU A 154 -12.41 4.74 10.07
CA LEU A 154 -12.66 5.71 9.01
C LEU A 154 -11.35 6.24 8.39
N ARG A 155 -10.33 6.51 9.21
CA ARG A 155 -8.99 6.92 8.76
C ARG A 155 -8.34 5.84 7.92
N TYR A 156 -8.42 4.59 8.36
CA TYR A 156 -7.89 3.46 7.63
C TYR A 156 -8.57 3.31 6.26
N TRP A 157 -9.90 3.34 6.21
CA TRP A 157 -10.67 3.23 4.97
C TRP A 157 -10.44 4.40 4.02
N TYR A 158 -10.33 5.62 4.55
CA TYR A 158 -10.06 6.82 3.76
C TYR A 158 -8.69 6.77 3.07
N ALA A 159 -7.67 6.24 3.77
CA ALA A 159 -6.31 6.03 3.25
C ALA A 159 -6.14 4.70 2.51
N ALA A 160 -7.16 3.84 2.43
CA ALA A 160 -7.04 2.54 1.80
C ALA A 160 -6.71 2.72 0.31
N PRO A 161 -5.85 1.86 -0.28
CA PRO A 161 -5.45 2.01 -1.69
C PRO A 161 -6.60 1.73 -2.66
N GLU A 162 -7.47 0.79 -2.31
CA GLU A 162 -8.67 0.42 -3.04
C GLU A 162 -9.89 1.14 -2.44
N PRO A 163 -10.90 1.53 -3.23
CA PRO A 163 -12.08 2.20 -2.72
C PRO A 163 -12.78 1.34 -1.65
N VAL A 164 -13.06 1.95 -0.50
CA VAL A 164 -13.88 1.36 0.55
C VAL A 164 -15.22 2.06 0.56
N TYR A 165 -16.28 1.29 0.37
CA TYR A 165 -17.66 1.73 0.41
C TYR A 165 -18.24 1.49 1.80
N LEU A 166 -18.77 2.55 2.42
CA LEU A 166 -19.62 2.40 3.58
C LEU A 166 -21.04 2.09 3.10
N VAL A 167 -21.56 0.94 3.50
CA VAL A 167 -22.89 0.45 3.13
C VAL A 167 -23.80 0.50 4.34
N VAL A 168 -24.99 1.09 4.20
CA VAL A 168 -26.03 1.08 5.22
C VAL A 168 -27.28 0.42 4.68
N PHE A 169 -27.65 -0.71 5.25
CA PHE A 169 -28.94 -1.36 5.01
C PHE A 169 -30.03 -0.70 5.85
N VAL A 170 -31.13 -0.29 5.23
CA VAL A 170 -32.28 0.33 5.90
C VAL A 170 -33.46 -0.65 5.91
N GLU A 171 -33.69 -1.31 7.05
CA GLU A 171 -34.68 -2.38 7.21
C GLU A 171 -36.11 -1.94 6.88
N SER A 172 -36.50 -0.70 7.22
CA SER A 172 -37.86 -0.21 7.01
C SER A 172 -38.26 -0.06 5.54
N THR A 173 -37.29 -0.09 4.63
CA THR A 173 -37.50 0.02 3.19
C THR A 173 -36.77 -1.06 2.39
N GLU A 174 -36.01 -1.92 3.06
CA GLU A 174 -35.17 -2.96 2.45
C GLU A 174 -34.21 -2.44 1.37
N VAL A 175 -33.61 -1.26 1.60
CA VAL A 175 -32.70 -0.59 0.66
C VAL A 175 -31.28 -0.55 1.21
N PHE A 176 -30.29 -0.79 0.35
CA PHE A 176 -28.89 -0.49 0.62
C PHE A 176 -28.51 0.89 0.11
N ILE A 177 -27.87 1.70 0.96
CA ILE A 177 -27.21 2.94 0.57
C ILE A 177 -25.70 2.71 0.66
N ALA A 178 -24.95 2.96 -0.40
CA ALA A 178 -23.51 2.74 -0.46
C ALA A 178 -22.77 3.90 -1.11
N GLU A 179 -21.82 4.48 -0.36
CA GLU A 179 -21.03 5.60 -0.82
C GLU A 179 -19.55 5.38 -0.50
N ASP A 180 -18.67 5.79 -1.42
CA ASP A 180 -17.22 5.76 -1.24
C ASP A 180 -16.86 6.61 -0.01
N VAL A 181 -16.14 6.01 0.94
CA VAL A 181 -15.68 6.65 2.17
C VAL A 181 -14.94 7.96 1.87
N ARG A 182 -14.19 8.03 0.76
CA ARG A 182 -13.50 9.25 0.35
C ARG A 182 -14.48 10.37 0.03
N ALA A 183 -15.54 10.09 -0.72
CA ALA A 183 -16.58 11.07 -1.03
C ALA A 183 -17.32 11.54 0.23
N ILE A 184 -17.53 10.65 1.20
CA ILE A 184 -18.11 10.98 2.51
C ILE A 184 -17.20 11.94 3.29
N VAL A 185 -15.91 11.59 3.42
CA VAL A 185 -14.92 12.38 4.18
C VAL A 185 -14.66 13.72 3.49
N ASP A 186 -14.42 13.75 2.18
CA ASP A 186 -14.15 14.99 1.44
C ASP A 186 -15.32 15.98 1.53
N ARG A 187 -16.56 15.48 1.55
CA ARG A 187 -17.74 16.33 1.74
C ARG A 187 -17.87 16.87 3.16
N ALA A 188 -17.50 16.08 4.17
CA ALA A 188 -17.60 16.48 5.57
C ALA A 188 -16.42 17.37 6.03
N TRP A 189 -15.26 17.25 5.38
CA TRP A 189 -14.02 18.00 5.65
C TRP A 189 -13.39 18.54 4.36
N PRO A 190 -14.03 19.53 3.70
CA PRO A 190 -13.60 20.03 2.40
C PRO A 190 -12.19 20.64 2.40
N ASP A 191 -11.78 21.22 3.52
CA ASP A 191 -10.45 21.85 3.67
C ASP A 191 -9.31 20.82 3.87
N GLY A 192 -9.63 19.52 3.95
CA GLY A 192 -8.65 18.46 4.13
C GLY A 192 -8.11 18.32 5.56
N ASP A 193 -8.78 18.95 6.53
CA ASP A 193 -8.40 18.92 7.94
C ASP A 193 -8.93 17.69 8.69
N PHE A 194 -9.50 16.70 8.00
CA PHE A 194 -10.11 15.49 8.58
C PHE A 194 -9.29 14.87 9.71
N TYR A 195 -7.98 14.61 9.51
CA TYR A 195 -7.13 14.00 10.52
C TYR A 195 -7.00 14.87 11.77
N LYS A 196 -6.80 16.18 11.59
CA LYS A 196 -6.68 17.17 12.67
C LYS A 196 -8.01 17.35 13.40
N ALA A 197 -9.12 17.48 12.67
CA ALA A 197 -10.46 17.67 13.23
C ALA A 197 -10.93 16.45 14.05
N THR A 198 -10.43 15.26 13.73
CA THR A 198 -10.80 14.00 14.40
C THR A 198 -9.75 13.51 15.41
N GLU A 199 -8.64 14.22 15.62
CA GLU A 199 -7.51 13.77 16.46
C GLU A 199 -7.95 13.26 17.85
N LYS A 200 -8.90 13.95 18.48
CA LYS A 200 -9.38 13.67 19.84
C LYS A 200 -10.69 12.88 19.90
N GLN A 201 -11.19 12.42 18.74
CA GLN A 201 -12.47 11.73 18.64
C GLN A 201 -12.26 10.22 18.52
N THR A 202 -13.05 9.44 19.25
CA THR A 202 -13.09 7.97 19.09
C THR A 202 -14.09 7.53 18.04
N THR A 203 -15.20 8.28 17.91
CA THR A 203 -16.28 8.01 16.96
C THR A 203 -16.74 9.30 16.30
N VAL A 204 -17.19 9.20 15.05
CA VAL A 204 -17.77 10.29 14.28
C VAL A 204 -19.05 9.82 13.59
N THR A 205 -20.04 10.69 13.45
CA THR A 205 -21.24 10.40 12.68
C THR A 205 -21.05 10.87 11.24
N VAL A 206 -21.11 9.95 10.29
CA VAL A 206 -21.01 10.26 8.86
C VAL A 206 -22.37 10.18 8.19
N HIS A 207 -22.53 10.91 7.07
CA HIS A 207 -23.79 11.05 6.35
C HIS A 207 -23.66 10.56 4.91
N LEU A 208 -24.33 9.45 4.59
CA LEU A 208 -24.39 8.88 3.25
C LEU A 208 -25.55 9.50 2.49
N SER A 209 -25.32 9.91 1.24
CA SER A 209 -26.38 10.47 0.39
C SER A 209 -27.48 9.44 0.12
N LYS A 210 -28.76 9.81 0.27
CA LYS A 210 -29.88 8.90 -0.10
C LYS A 210 -29.90 8.59 -1.60
N ALA A 211 -29.30 9.45 -2.44
CA ALA A 211 -29.11 9.17 -3.86
C ALA A 211 -28.10 8.04 -4.12
N ALA A 212 -27.39 7.58 -3.09
CA ALA A 212 -26.39 6.54 -3.17
C ALA A 212 -26.96 5.11 -3.06
N VAL A 213 -28.14 4.87 -3.61
CA VAL A 213 -28.76 3.53 -3.60
C VAL A 213 -27.85 2.53 -4.31
N LEU A 214 -27.51 1.44 -3.62
CA LEU A 214 -26.70 0.36 -4.17
C LEU A 214 -27.59 -0.57 -4.99
N ASP A 215 -27.50 -0.43 -6.31
CA ASP A 215 -28.10 -1.33 -7.30
C ASP A 215 -27.02 -1.87 -8.25
N GLU A 216 -27.41 -2.78 -9.14
CA GLU A 216 -26.49 -3.39 -10.12
C GLU A 216 -25.79 -2.33 -10.98
N ARG A 217 -26.50 -1.27 -11.37
CA ARG A 217 -25.95 -0.18 -12.17
C ARG A 217 -24.84 0.55 -11.42
N ARG A 218 -25.06 0.86 -10.14
CA ARG A 218 -24.07 1.54 -9.29
C ARG A 218 -22.86 0.65 -9.05
N ILE A 219 -23.05 -0.66 -8.85
CA ILE A 219 -21.93 -1.60 -8.71
C ILE A 219 -21.11 -1.65 -9.99
N LYS A 220 -21.75 -1.76 -11.17
CA LYS A 220 -21.04 -1.70 -12.46
C LYS A 220 -20.28 -0.39 -12.66
N ALA A 221 -20.85 0.74 -12.24
CA ALA A 221 -20.16 2.04 -12.28
C ALA A 221 -18.91 2.08 -11.39
N MET A 222 -18.74 1.16 -10.43
CA MET A 222 -17.52 1.07 -9.64
C MET A 222 -16.31 0.64 -10.48
N LEU A 223 -16.50 0.08 -11.68
CA LEU A 223 -15.41 -0.18 -12.63
C LEU A 223 -14.66 1.10 -13.02
N ASP A 224 -15.35 2.24 -13.02
CA ASP A 224 -14.76 3.55 -13.32
C ASP A 224 -13.89 4.07 -12.18
N HIS A 225 -13.91 3.43 -11.01
CA HIS A 225 -12.88 3.68 -10.04
C HIS A 225 -11.54 3.29 -10.64
N ARG A 226 -10.74 4.32 -10.85
CA ARG A 226 -9.30 4.18 -10.96
C ARG A 226 -8.81 3.70 -9.59
N SER A 227 -8.91 2.40 -9.32
CA SER A 227 -7.95 1.76 -8.44
C SER A 227 -6.59 2.25 -8.90
N MET A 228 -5.87 2.98 -8.07
CA MET A 228 -4.61 3.60 -8.48
C MET A 228 -3.66 2.48 -8.91
N ARG A 229 -3.57 2.33 -10.24
CA ARG A 229 -2.73 1.44 -11.04
C ARG A 229 -2.52 0.04 -10.42
N ILE A 230 -3.34 -0.93 -10.82
CA ILE A 230 -2.99 -2.36 -10.67
C ILE A 230 -2.01 -2.81 -11.75
N ASP A 231 -1.89 -2.14 -12.91
CA ASP A 231 -1.07 -2.71 -14.00
C ASP A 231 -0.11 -1.73 -14.70
N GLY A 232 1.14 -1.84 -14.28
CA GLY A 232 2.35 -1.65 -15.06
C GLY A 232 3.46 -2.47 -14.38
N PRO A 233 4.34 -3.19 -15.09
CA PRO A 233 5.21 -4.25 -14.54
C PRO A 233 6.31 -3.80 -13.55
N ALA A 234 6.26 -2.57 -13.02
CA ALA A 234 7.30 -2.04 -12.13
C ALA A 234 6.76 -1.06 -11.08
N PHE A 235 5.72 -1.41 -10.32
CA PHE A 235 5.43 -0.68 -9.08
C PHE A 235 4.69 -1.53 -8.03
N GLN A 236 5.28 -1.67 -6.84
CA GLN A 236 4.75 -2.48 -5.72
C GLN A 236 4.32 -1.64 -4.50
N GLY A 237 4.13 -0.32 -4.61
CA GLY A 237 3.73 0.53 -3.48
C GLY A 237 2.72 1.58 -3.89
N ARG A 238 1.42 1.29 -3.80
CA ARG A 238 0.38 2.25 -4.20
C ARG A 238 0.45 3.51 -3.33
N PRO A 239 0.29 4.73 -3.90
CA PRO A 239 0.13 5.93 -3.09
C PRO A 239 -1.09 5.78 -2.18
N LEU A 240 -1.02 6.23 -0.94
CA LEU A 240 -2.08 6.10 0.06
C LEU A 240 -2.72 7.43 0.41
N GLY A 241 -2.05 8.54 0.06
CA GLY A 241 -2.69 9.83 -0.08
C GLY A 241 -3.46 9.88 -1.39
N HIS A 242 -4.75 9.58 -1.39
CA HIS A 242 -5.65 9.78 -2.54
C HIS A 242 -5.67 11.23 -3.07
N ARG A 243 -5.14 12.19 -2.30
CA ARG A 243 -4.91 13.58 -2.73
C ARG A 243 -3.49 13.87 -3.22
N PHE A 244 -2.54 12.96 -2.98
CA PHE A 244 -1.12 13.21 -3.19
C PHE A 244 -0.53 12.15 -4.12
N ASP A 245 -0.25 12.56 -5.34
CA ASP A 245 0.59 11.80 -6.26
C ASP A 245 2.05 11.88 -5.75
N PRO A 246 2.72 10.77 -5.39
CA PRO A 246 4.07 10.82 -4.85
C PRO A 246 5.09 11.36 -5.84
N LEU A 247 4.78 11.30 -7.15
CA LEU A 247 5.61 11.90 -8.18
C LEU A 247 5.36 13.40 -8.35
N ARG A 248 4.28 13.95 -7.78
CA ARG A 248 3.87 15.36 -7.91
C ARG A 248 3.60 16.04 -6.57
N SER A 249 4.05 15.42 -5.48
CA SER A 249 3.94 15.93 -4.12
C SER A 249 5.31 15.92 -3.48
N GLU A 250 5.53 16.85 -2.57
CA GLU A 250 6.73 16.94 -1.75
C GLU A 250 6.32 17.13 -0.30
N LEU A 251 6.85 16.29 0.59
CA LEU A 251 6.73 16.46 2.03
C LEU A 251 7.36 17.79 2.45
N ALA A 252 6.56 18.66 3.07
CA ALA A 252 7.06 19.84 3.75
C ALA A 252 7.41 19.47 5.19
N ILE A 253 8.68 19.10 5.39
CA ILE A 253 9.25 18.77 6.70
C ILE A 253 9.91 20.04 7.24
N ASP A 254 9.39 20.56 8.34
CA ASP A 254 9.78 21.85 8.93
C ASP A 254 10.69 21.71 10.18
N THR A 255 10.70 20.53 10.79
CA THR A 255 11.42 20.26 12.05
C THR A 255 12.29 19.00 11.96
N ARG A 256 13.38 18.98 12.73
CA ARG A 256 14.28 17.82 12.83
C ARG A 256 13.58 16.65 13.51
N GLU A 257 12.69 16.95 14.45
CA GLU A 257 11.90 15.99 15.21
C GLU A 257 10.94 15.23 14.29
N LEU A 258 10.21 15.94 13.41
CA LEU A 258 9.35 15.30 12.42
C LEU A 258 10.15 14.45 11.42
N TRP A 259 11.27 14.96 10.91
CA TRP A 259 12.16 14.20 10.04
C TRP A 259 12.62 12.89 10.70
N THR A 260 13.04 12.96 11.97
CA THR A 260 13.50 11.78 12.72
C THR A 260 12.38 10.78 12.92
N ARG A 261 11.18 11.24 13.29
CA ARG A 261 9.98 10.39 13.43
C ARG A 261 9.63 9.68 12.12
N ILE A 262 9.67 10.38 10.98
CA ILE A 262 9.43 9.80 9.66
C ILE A 262 10.42 8.67 9.38
N VAL A 263 11.72 8.95 9.53
CA VAL A 263 12.78 7.95 9.28
C VAL A 263 12.60 6.75 10.22
N GLU A 264 12.46 6.96 11.52
CA GLU A 264 12.30 5.86 12.47
C GLU A 264 11.06 5.01 12.22
N ARG A 265 9.93 5.64 11.84
CA ARG A 265 8.70 4.94 11.51
C ARG A 265 8.83 4.12 10.22
N LEU A 266 9.50 4.65 9.19
CA LEU A 266 9.84 3.91 7.98
C LEU A 266 10.75 2.71 8.27
N LEU A 267 11.79 2.90 9.10
CA LEU A 267 12.67 1.80 9.51
C LEU A 267 11.89 0.70 10.24
N SER A 268 10.98 1.09 11.14
CA SER A 268 10.10 0.15 11.83
C SER A 268 9.19 -0.60 10.86
N GLU A 269 8.56 0.09 9.92
CA GLU A 269 7.63 -0.51 8.94
C GLU A 269 8.35 -1.54 8.05
N HIS A 270 9.57 -1.24 7.62
CA HIS A 270 10.40 -2.18 6.84
C HIS A 270 11.19 -3.17 7.71
N ARG A 271 10.79 -3.31 8.98
CA ARG A 271 11.33 -4.24 9.97
C ARG A 271 12.86 -4.20 10.06
N PHE A 272 13.45 -3.02 9.92
CA PHE A 272 14.89 -2.84 10.05
C PHE A 272 15.35 -3.26 11.45
N ARG A 273 16.39 -4.11 11.51
CA ARG A 273 17.01 -4.52 12.78
C ARG A 273 18.46 -4.10 12.81
N GLU A 274 18.82 -3.33 13.83
CA GLU A 274 20.20 -2.97 14.13
C GLU A 274 21.01 -4.22 14.48
N THR A 275 22.18 -4.39 13.86
CA THR A 275 23.12 -5.48 14.14
C THR A 275 24.29 -5.03 15.01
N ALA A 276 24.43 -3.72 15.20
CA ALA A 276 25.41 -3.10 16.07
C ALA A 276 24.85 -1.79 16.65
N PRO A 277 25.34 -1.31 17.80
CA PRO A 277 24.93 -0.04 18.37
C PRO A 277 25.11 1.13 17.39
N ARG A 278 24.18 2.10 17.45
CA ARG A 278 24.28 3.37 16.70
C ARG A 278 25.59 4.09 17.04
N ARG A 279 26.26 4.63 16.03
CA ARG A 279 27.55 5.32 16.17
C ARG A 279 27.39 6.79 15.78
N PRO A 280 27.36 7.72 16.75
CA PRO A 280 27.33 9.14 16.42
C PRO A 280 28.69 9.54 15.83
N ILE A 281 28.67 10.11 14.62
CA ILE A 281 29.85 10.73 14.01
C ILE A 281 29.99 12.16 14.54
N THR A 282 28.85 12.84 14.62
CA THR A 282 28.59 14.17 15.18
C THR A 282 27.23 14.15 15.89
N SER A 283 26.74 15.31 16.35
CA SER A 283 25.42 15.44 16.96
C SER A 283 24.25 15.24 15.99
N ASP A 284 24.52 15.38 14.69
CA ASP A 284 23.55 15.42 13.60
C ASP A 284 23.75 14.28 12.58
N ILE A 285 24.94 13.65 12.55
CA ILE A 285 25.25 12.49 11.71
C ILE A 285 25.40 11.23 12.56
N THR A 286 24.56 10.24 12.30
CA THR A 286 24.61 8.92 12.95
C THR A 286 24.81 7.82 11.91
N LEU A 287 25.66 6.85 12.23
CA LEU A 287 25.90 5.67 11.41
C LEU A 287 25.36 4.42 12.11
N MET A 288 24.65 3.60 11.36
CA MET A 288 24.01 2.37 11.84
C MET A 288 24.37 1.19 10.94
N ASN A 289 24.49 0.00 11.51
CA ASN A 289 24.56 -1.24 10.73
C ASN A 289 23.31 -2.05 11.03
N GLY A 290 22.70 -2.63 10.01
CA GLY A 290 21.51 -3.44 10.23
C GLY A 290 21.03 -4.15 8.98
N CYS A 291 19.84 -4.74 9.10
CA CYS A 291 19.21 -5.53 8.05
C CYS A 291 17.75 -5.13 7.88
N PHE A 292 17.34 -4.83 6.64
CA PHE A 292 15.94 -4.77 6.26
C PHE A 292 15.41 -6.18 6.04
N PHE A 293 14.29 -6.52 6.68
CA PHE A 293 13.62 -7.81 6.50
C PHE A 293 12.49 -7.74 5.48
N ASP A 294 11.92 -6.55 5.30
CA ASP A 294 10.98 -6.26 4.23
C ASP A 294 11.64 -5.31 3.23
N THR A 295 11.31 -5.43 1.94
CA THR A 295 11.95 -4.59 0.91
C THR A 295 11.39 -3.17 1.00
N MET A 296 12.28 -2.18 1.05
CA MET A 296 11.92 -0.78 0.91
C MET A 296 12.06 -0.38 -0.56
N VAL A 297 11.00 0.13 -1.17
CA VAL A 297 10.90 0.47 -2.60
C VAL A 297 10.39 1.90 -2.75
N TRP A 298 11.01 2.70 -3.62
CA TRP A 298 10.58 4.08 -3.87
C TRP A 298 10.88 4.53 -5.30
N GLN A 299 10.33 5.69 -5.64
CA GLN A 299 10.54 6.41 -6.89
C GLN A 299 10.72 7.89 -6.54
N SER A 300 11.95 8.40 -6.55
CA SER A 300 12.18 9.82 -6.26
C SER A 300 11.78 10.67 -7.46
N SER A 301 10.83 11.59 -7.24
CA SER A 301 10.36 12.52 -8.28
C SER A 301 11.46 13.43 -8.80
N ALA A 302 12.54 13.61 -8.04
CA ALA A 302 13.71 14.37 -8.47
C ALA A 302 14.41 13.76 -9.70
N PHE A 303 14.26 12.46 -9.95
CA PHE A 303 14.84 11.76 -11.10
C PHE A 303 13.80 11.42 -12.17
N ALA A 304 12.64 12.09 -12.18
CA ALA A 304 11.65 11.91 -13.23
C ALA A 304 12.23 12.43 -14.56
N GLU A 305 12.37 11.52 -15.53
CA GLU A 305 12.79 11.88 -16.89
C GLU A 305 11.56 12.11 -17.77
N PHE A 306 11.54 13.22 -18.50
CA PHE A 306 10.49 13.52 -19.47
C PHE A 306 10.94 13.10 -20.86
N GLY A 307 10.30 12.09 -21.44
CA GLY A 307 10.67 11.60 -22.77
C GLY A 307 9.60 10.76 -23.45
N ARG A 308 9.73 10.56 -24.76
CA ARG A 308 8.93 9.56 -25.50
C ARG A 308 9.64 8.22 -25.46
N GLY A 309 8.95 7.19 -24.98
CA GLY A 309 9.43 5.81 -25.09
C GLY A 309 9.43 5.34 -26.55
N SER A 310 9.98 4.15 -26.80
CA SER A 310 10.01 3.52 -28.14
C SER A 310 8.63 3.30 -28.78
N ASN A 311 7.55 3.45 -28.01
CA ASN A 311 6.16 3.25 -28.42
C ASN A 311 5.36 4.58 -28.44
N ASP A 312 6.00 5.73 -28.64
CA ASP A 312 5.39 7.08 -28.70
C ASP A 312 4.64 7.57 -27.44
N GLY A 313 4.56 6.75 -26.39
CA GLY A 313 4.03 7.17 -25.09
C GLY A 313 4.99 8.13 -24.38
N PHE A 314 4.46 9.28 -23.93
CA PHE A 314 5.15 10.15 -22.99
C PHE A 314 5.33 9.37 -21.68
N ARG A 315 6.57 9.22 -21.21
CA ARG A 315 6.90 8.60 -19.92
C ARG A 315 7.36 9.71 -18.98
N ASP A 316 6.77 9.76 -17.79
CA ASP A 316 7.08 10.68 -16.70
C ASP A 316 7.45 9.97 -15.38
N ASP A 317 7.64 8.64 -15.42
CA ASP A 317 7.92 7.82 -14.24
C ASP A 317 9.46 7.64 -14.05
N PRO A 318 10.05 8.03 -12.90
CA PRO A 318 11.47 7.78 -12.59
C PRO A 318 11.77 6.28 -12.43
N ALA A 319 13.06 5.91 -12.44
CA ALA A 319 13.47 4.54 -12.16
C ALA A 319 13.04 4.11 -10.74
N VAL A 320 12.60 2.86 -10.61
CA VAL A 320 12.28 2.27 -9.31
C VAL A 320 13.57 1.91 -8.60
N GLU A 321 13.72 2.43 -7.39
CA GLU A 321 14.82 2.08 -6.50
C GLU A 321 14.33 1.18 -5.38
N SER A 322 15.22 0.32 -4.87
CA SER A 322 14.91 -0.53 -3.73
C SER A 322 16.15 -0.84 -2.90
N VAL A 323 15.89 -1.25 -1.66
CA VAL A 323 16.88 -1.84 -0.76
C VAL A 323 16.25 -2.94 0.09
N HIS A 324 17.01 -4.03 0.28
CA HIS A 324 16.68 -5.12 1.19
C HIS A 324 17.98 -5.70 1.76
N GLY A 325 17.88 -6.43 2.88
CA GLY A 325 19.02 -7.14 3.46
C GLY A 325 19.97 -6.24 4.23
N GLN A 326 21.24 -6.67 4.35
CA GLN A 326 22.26 -6.02 5.16
C GLN A 326 22.70 -4.68 4.54
N VAL A 327 22.74 -3.62 5.35
CA VAL A 327 23.13 -2.26 4.93
C VAL A 327 23.97 -1.57 5.99
N VAL A 328 24.77 -0.60 5.55
CA VAL A 328 25.28 0.47 6.42
C VAL A 328 24.45 1.71 6.15
N MET A 329 23.81 2.22 7.19
CA MET A 329 22.94 3.38 7.10
C MET A 329 23.62 4.61 7.67
N VAL A 330 23.48 5.74 6.99
CA VAL A 330 23.88 7.06 7.48
C VAL A 330 22.62 7.90 7.61
N LEU A 331 22.42 8.49 8.78
CA LEU A 331 21.35 9.44 9.07
C LEU A 331 21.97 10.82 9.25
N ASP A 332 21.61 11.76 8.39
CA ASP A 332 22.01 13.16 8.48
C ASP A 332 20.79 14.04 8.75
N SER A 333 20.64 14.43 10.01
CA SER A 333 19.50 15.19 10.52
C SER A 333 19.68 16.72 10.41
N GLU A 334 20.77 17.19 9.79
CA GLU A 334 21.00 18.62 9.59
C GLU A 334 20.24 19.15 8.37
N PRO A 335 19.27 20.07 8.56
CA PRO A 335 18.50 20.61 7.45
C PRO A 335 19.40 21.44 6.51
N ASN A 336 19.32 21.16 5.21
CA ASN A 336 20.02 21.93 4.18
C ASN A 336 21.55 22.02 4.39
N ARG A 337 22.18 20.95 4.89
CA ARG A 337 23.63 20.88 5.07
C ARG A 337 24.39 21.43 3.85
N ALA A 338 25.25 22.41 4.09
CA ALA A 338 26.06 23.08 3.07
C ALA A 338 27.42 22.39 2.81
N GLY A 339 27.87 21.51 3.71
CA GLY A 339 29.15 20.82 3.59
C GLY A 339 29.41 19.78 4.68
N LEU A 340 30.45 18.98 4.47
CA LEU A 340 31.04 18.08 5.47
C LEU A 340 32.44 18.59 5.81
N SER A 341 32.70 18.81 7.09
CA SER A 341 34.02 19.14 7.63
C SER A 341 35.02 17.99 7.40
N SER A 342 36.31 18.32 7.42
CA SER A 342 37.38 17.32 7.25
C SER A 342 37.33 16.22 8.32
N VAL A 343 36.90 16.55 9.54
CA VAL A 343 36.75 15.58 10.64
C VAL A 343 35.59 14.62 10.38
N GLU A 344 34.44 15.14 9.94
CA GLU A 344 33.29 14.30 9.55
C GLU A 344 33.65 13.36 8.41
N ARG A 345 34.24 13.90 7.33
CA ARG A 345 34.69 13.10 6.17
C ARG A 345 35.61 11.96 6.58
N MET A 346 36.63 12.26 7.39
CA MET A 346 37.59 11.26 7.86
C MET A 346 36.92 10.16 8.69
N LYS A 347 36.06 10.53 9.64
CA LYS A 347 35.33 9.58 10.49
C LYS A 347 34.37 8.71 9.67
N LEU A 348 33.55 9.32 8.81
CA LEU A 348 32.62 8.62 7.92
C LEU A 348 33.37 7.63 7.04
N LEU A 349 34.47 8.06 6.41
CA LEU A 349 35.25 7.21 5.53
C LEU A 349 35.87 6.03 6.27
N SER A 350 36.40 6.26 7.47
CA SER A 350 36.92 5.20 8.34
C SER A 350 35.84 4.17 8.68
N GLU A 351 34.63 4.61 9.00
CA GLU A 351 33.55 3.69 9.38
C GLU A 351 32.90 2.97 8.19
N LEU A 352 32.63 3.68 7.10
CA LEU A 352 32.01 3.12 5.90
C LEU A 352 32.90 2.05 5.24
N THR A 353 34.22 2.20 5.33
CA THR A 353 35.19 1.25 4.74
C THR A 353 35.30 -0.07 5.52
N LYS A 354 34.84 -0.14 6.79
CA LYS A 354 34.87 -1.37 7.60
C LYS A 354 33.90 -2.45 7.14
N SER A 355 32.70 -2.06 6.70
CA SER A 355 31.71 -2.99 6.15
C SER A 355 31.92 -3.21 4.66
N LYS A 356 31.29 -4.24 4.06
CA LYS A 356 31.14 -4.39 2.60
C LYS A 356 29.70 -4.18 2.12
N ALA A 357 28.76 -3.99 3.05
CA ALA A 357 27.35 -3.83 2.74
C ALA A 357 27.08 -2.53 1.93
N PRO A 358 25.99 -2.50 1.15
CA PRO A 358 25.47 -1.28 0.52
C PRO A 358 25.29 -0.14 1.52
N VAL A 359 25.43 1.09 1.04
CA VAL A 359 25.25 2.30 1.85
C VAL A 359 23.90 2.93 1.54
N VAL A 360 23.12 3.18 2.59
CA VAL A 360 21.84 3.89 2.53
C VAL A 360 21.97 5.18 3.31
N LEU A 361 21.82 6.32 2.64
CA LEU A 361 21.88 7.63 3.28
C LEU A 361 20.47 8.23 3.34
N PHE A 362 19.97 8.50 4.54
CA PHE A 362 18.87 9.41 4.77
C PHE A 362 19.43 10.78 5.14
N PHE A 363 19.00 11.83 4.46
CA PHE A 363 19.45 13.18 4.79
C PHE A 363 18.30 14.20 4.76
N PHE A 364 18.40 15.23 5.59
CA PHE A 364 17.39 16.27 5.68
C PHE A 364 17.61 17.36 4.61
N GLY A 365 17.22 17.05 3.38
CA GLY A 365 17.23 17.98 2.27
C GLY A 365 16.71 17.34 0.99
N LYS A 366 16.57 18.13 -0.07
CA LYS A 366 16.12 17.62 -1.37
C LYS A 366 17.18 16.77 -2.05
N ASP A 367 16.75 15.73 -2.76
CA ASP A 367 17.59 14.81 -3.52
C ASP A 367 18.54 15.56 -4.47
N LEU A 368 18.04 16.54 -5.23
CA LEU A 368 18.84 17.33 -6.17
C LEU A 368 19.31 18.71 -5.65
N SER A 369 19.21 18.97 -4.34
CA SER A 369 19.73 20.22 -3.75
C SER A 369 21.25 20.27 -3.60
N GLY A 370 21.77 21.41 -3.13
CA GLY A 370 23.14 21.54 -2.64
C GLY A 370 23.51 20.49 -1.59
N THR A 371 22.60 20.15 -0.68
CA THR A 371 22.83 19.07 0.32
C THR A 371 22.99 17.70 -0.32
N GLY A 372 22.10 17.36 -1.27
CA GLY A 372 22.27 16.14 -2.07
C GLY A 372 23.58 16.17 -2.88
N GLY A 373 23.99 17.33 -3.37
CA GLY A 373 25.27 17.57 -4.04
C GLY A 373 26.47 17.26 -3.14
N VAL A 374 26.49 17.78 -1.91
CA VAL A 374 27.55 17.54 -0.91
C VAL A 374 27.73 16.06 -0.66
N TRP A 375 26.63 15.33 -0.42
CA TRP A 375 26.67 13.90 -0.17
C TRP A 375 27.09 13.11 -1.40
N ARG A 376 26.56 13.43 -2.59
CA ARG A 376 27.00 12.80 -3.85
C ARG A 376 28.48 12.97 -4.09
N GLN A 377 29.01 14.17 -3.86
CA GLN A 377 30.43 14.47 -4.00
C GLN A 377 31.25 13.58 -3.07
N PHE A 378 30.96 13.61 -1.76
CA PHE A 378 31.68 12.80 -0.77
C PHE A 378 31.62 11.30 -1.09
N LEU A 379 30.44 10.77 -1.40
CA LEU A 379 30.25 9.35 -1.62
C LEU A 379 30.88 8.86 -2.94
N ARG A 380 30.85 9.66 -4.01
CA ARG A 380 31.51 9.32 -5.27
C ARG A 380 33.03 9.47 -5.18
N GLU A 381 33.51 10.61 -4.68
CA GLU A 381 34.93 10.95 -4.71
C GLU A 381 35.73 10.24 -3.62
N GLU A 382 35.16 9.99 -2.44
CA GLU A 382 35.94 9.42 -1.33
C GLU A 382 35.61 7.96 -1.04
N VAL A 383 34.33 7.60 -1.10
CA VAL A 383 33.87 6.25 -0.74
C VAL A 383 33.96 5.28 -1.92
N GLN A 384 33.37 5.63 -3.07
CA GLN A 384 33.34 4.76 -4.25
C GLN A 384 34.72 4.56 -4.88
N LEU A 385 35.58 5.60 -4.91
CA LEU A 385 36.97 5.45 -5.38
C LEU A 385 37.74 4.41 -4.57
N LYS A 386 37.47 4.29 -3.26
CA LYS A 386 38.12 3.27 -2.42
C LYS A 386 37.48 1.90 -2.57
N ARG A 387 36.15 1.84 -2.74
CA ARG A 387 35.39 0.60 -3.00
C ARG A 387 34.08 0.90 -3.74
N PRO A 388 33.88 0.39 -4.98
CA PRO A 388 32.59 0.48 -5.65
C PRO A 388 31.51 -0.20 -4.80
N ARG A 389 30.44 0.52 -4.48
CA ARG A 389 29.29 0.00 -3.73
C ARG A 389 28.01 0.55 -4.29
N GLU A 390 26.96 -0.24 -4.13
CA GLU A 390 25.60 0.27 -4.24
C GLU A 390 25.38 1.34 -3.17
N LEU A 391 25.05 2.53 -3.67
CA LEU A 391 24.69 3.68 -2.87
C LEU A 391 23.24 4.01 -3.16
N ARG A 392 22.47 4.26 -2.11
CA ARG A 392 21.13 4.82 -2.17
C ARG A 392 21.09 6.06 -1.32
N MET A 393 20.57 7.15 -1.87
CA MET A 393 20.41 8.43 -1.20
C MET A 393 18.92 8.75 -1.14
N LEU A 394 18.43 9.11 0.03
CA LEU A 394 17.03 9.36 0.30
C LEU A 394 16.90 10.76 0.92
N GLY A 395 16.66 11.73 0.04
CA GLY A 395 16.23 13.07 0.41
C GLY A 395 14.72 13.16 0.59
N THR A 396 14.20 14.38 0.64
CA THR A 396 12.77 14.67 0.85
C THR A 396 11.86 14.06 -0.22
N GLU A 397 12.26 14.03 -1.49
CA GLU A 397 11.45 13.48 -2.58
C GLU A 397 11.34 11.95 -2.49
N ALA A 398 12.45 11.26 -2.20
CA ALA A 398 12.43 9.83 -1.88
C ALA A 398 11.57 9.53 -0.64
N LEU A 399 11.71 10.33 0.43
CA LEU A 399 10.88 10.20 1.64
C LEU A 399 9.39 10.40 1.34
N THR A 400 9.05 11.31 0.44
CA THR A 400 7.65 11.55 0.03
C THR A 400 7.07 10.30 -0.61
N SER A 401 7.81 9.66 -1.52
CA SER A 401 7.41 8.39 -2.11
C SER A 401 7.23 7.30 -1.06
N LEU A 402 8.17 7.17 -0.12
CA LEU A 402 8.13 6.14 0.91
C LEU A 402 6.95 6.31 1.88
N VAL A 403 6.74 7.52 2.39
CA VAL A 403 5.64 7.82 3.31
C VAL A 403 4.30 7.57 2.63
N LEU A 404 4.14 8.01 1.38
CA LEU A 404 2.90 7.80 0.63
C LEU A 404 2.71 6.36 0.18
N ALA A 405 3.75 5.51 0.15
CA ALA A 405 3.64 4.10 -0.20
C ALA A 405 3.45 3.18 1.03
N ALA A 406 3.71 3.67 2.24
CA ALA A 406 3.62 2.90 3.49
C ALA A 406 2.43 3.34 4.36
N THR A 407 1.31 2.59 4.33
CA THR A 407 0.02 2.99 4.94
C THR A 407 0.11 3.29 6.40
N LEU A 408 0.79 2.43 7.15
CA LEU A 408 0.89 2.57 8.59
C LEU A 408 1.84 3.69 9.01
N VAL A 409 2.73 4.13 8.10
CA VAL A 409 3.58 5.31 8.31
C VAL A 409 2.79 6.58 8.03
N TYR A 410 2.10 6.63 6.90
CA TYR A 410 1.24 7.77 6.55
C TYR A 410 0.16 7.99 7.62
N LEU A 411 -0.59 6.95 8.02
CA LEU A 411 -1.69 7.08 8.98
C LEU A 411 -1.21 7.56 10.36
N ASP A 412 -0.07 7.04 10.82
CA ASP A 412 0.51 7.38 12.13
C ASP A 412 1.00 8.82 12.18
N LEU A 413 1.55 9.33 11.07
CA LEU A 413 2.13 10.66 11.00
C LEU A 413 1.19 11.71 10.37
N ALA A 414 0.08 11.30 9.75
CA ALA A 414 -0.82 12.15 8.97
C ALA A 414 -1.21 13.48 9.65
N PRO A 415 -1.47 13.55 10.97
CA PRO A 415 -1.77 14.82 11.63
C PRO A 415 -0.64 15.87 11.56
N ASP A 416 0.61 15.41 11.46
CA ASP A 416 1.82 16.23 11.46
C ASP A 416 2.40 16.43 10.05
N LEU A 417 1.94 15.65 9.06
CA LEU A 417 2.44 15.74 7.70
C LEU A 417 1.80 16.90 6.96
N SER A 418 2.63 17.65 6.24
CA SER A 418 2.18 18.63 5.26
C SER A 418 2.83 18.36 3.91
N PHE A 419 2.11 18.64 2.83
CA PHE A 419 2.56 18.38 1.47
C PHE A 419 2.42 19.64 0.62
N LYS A 420 3.38 19.82 -0.29
CA LYS A 420 3.34 20.83 -1.36
C LYS A 420 3.15 20.13 -2.69
N THR A 421 2.27 20.65 -3.54
CA THR A 421 2.16 20.19 -4.93
C THR A 421 3.37 20.67 -5.71
N VAL A 422 4.05 19.75 -6.38
CA VAL A 422 5.17 20.04 -7.27
C VAL A 422 4.64 20.04 -8.70
N ASN A 423 4.45 21.22 -9.27
CA ASN A 423 4.05 21.36 -10.67
C ASN A 423 5.26 21.12 -11.58
N TYR A 424 5.34 19.92 -12.15
CA TYR A 424 6.31 19.59 -13.19
C TYR A 424 5.90 20.06 -14.61
N ARG A 425 4.79 20.80 -14.74
CA ARG A 425 4.31 21.36 -16.02
C ARG A 425 4.23 22.88 -15.95
N TYR A 426 5.15 23.53 -16.66
CA TYR A 426 4.95 24.82 -17.30
C TYR A 426 4.94 24.61 -18.81
#